data_AF-A0A220S848-F1
#
_entry.id   AF-A0A220S848-F1
#
_cell.length_a   1.000
_cell.length_b   1.000
_cell.length_c   1.000
_cell.angle_alpha   90.00
_cell.angle_beta   90.00
_cell.angle_gamma   90.00
#
_symmetry.space_group_name_H-M   'P 1'
#
loop_
_entity.id
_entity.type
_entity.pdbx_description
1 polymer ?
#
loop_
_entity_poly.entity_id
_entity_poly.type
_entity_poly.pdbx_seq_one_letter_code
_entity_poly.pdbx_strand_id
1 'polypeptide(L)'
;MDDENEVTIAICKYIYTNWVSKAKSQRDFASKCDIEESTVRKIKNIALGTAKTEYNMSIKTLAKICRKKEITLEEFFRKINR
;
A
#
# COMPACT_ATOMS: atom_id res chain seq x y z
N MET A 1 -12.69 5.37 -16.18
CA MET A 1 -11.62 4.86 -15.30
C MET A 1 -12.35 3.96 -14.33
N ASP A 2 -12.04 2.67 -14.29
CA ASP A 2 -12.81 1.72 -13.49
C ASP A 2 -12.66 2.02 -11.99
N ASP A 3 -13.77 2.03 -11.26
CA ASP A 3 -13.83 2.40 -9.84
C ASP A 3 -12.85 1.58 -8.97
N GLU A 4 -12.61 0.31 -9.32
CA GLU A 4 -11.66 -0.58 -8.63
C GLU A 4 -10.21 -0.10 -8.72
N ASN A 5 -9.84 0.50 -9.86
CA ASN A 5 -8.49 1.02 -10.08
C ASN A 5 -8.26 2.28 -9.22
N GLU A 6 -9.28 3.13 -9.06
CA GLU A 6 -9.20 4.29 -8.18
C GLU A 6 -8.95 3.91 -6.73
N VAL A 7 -9.66 2.89 -6.21
CA VAL A 7 -9.47 2.39 -4.85
C VAL A 7 -8.05 1.85 -4.66
N THR A 8 -7.55 1.08 -5.62
CA THR A 8 -6.18 0.55 -5.58
C THR A 8 -5.14 1.66 -5.56
N ILE A 9 -5.30 2.68 -6.40
CA ILE A 9 -4.42 3.85 -6.44
C ILE A 9 -4.46 4.60 -5.11
N ALA A 10 -5.64 4.80 -4.53
CA ALA A 10 -5.82 5.47 -3.24
C ALA A 10 -5.10 4.70 -2.11
N ILE A 11 -5.29 3.38 -2.06
CA ILE A 11 -4.58 2.48 -1.11
C ILE A 11 -3.06 2.65 -1.26
N CYS A 12 -2.54 2.51 -2.48
CA CYS A 12 -1.10 2.56 -2.71
C CYS A 12 -0.50 3.94 -2.39
N LYS A 13 -1.16 5.03 -2.79
CA LYS A 13 -0.75 6.40 -2.47
C LYS A 13 -0.70 6.62 -0.97
N TYR A 14 -1.72 6.19 -0.23
CA TYR A 14 -1.75 6.34 1.21
C TYR A 14 -0.60 5.60 1.88
N ILE A 15 -0.42 4.32 1.56
CA ILE A 15 0.66 3.48 2.12
C ILE A 15 2.03 4.07 1.80
N TYR A 16 2.23 4.51 0.55
CA TYR A 16 3.49 5.06 0.12
C TYR A 16 3.84 6.35 0.87
N THR A 17 2.95 7.34 0.81
CA THR A 17 3.19 8.68 1.36
C THR A 17 3.33 8.66 2.88
N ASN A 18 2.55 7.82 3.57
CA ASN A 18 2.56 7.80 5.03
C ASN A 18 3.67 6.93 5.61
N TRP A 19 4.05 5.84 4.94
CA TRP A 19 4.92 4.84 5.55
C TRP A 19 6.10 4.40 4.70
N VAL A 20 5.92 4.04 3.42
CA VAL A 20 7.04 3.52 2.61
C VAL A 20 8.08 4.59 2.34
N SER A 21 7.65 5.83 2.04
CA SER A 21 8.55 6.97 1.77
C SER A 21 9.41 7.36 2.97
N LYS A 22 8.96 7.02 4.19
CA LYS A 22 9.63 7.31 5.46
C LYS A 22 10.45 6.13 6.00
N ALA A 23 10.37 4.97 5.36
CA ALA A 23 11.11 3.78 5.76
C ALA A 23 12.59 3.88 5.36
N LYS A 24 13.47 3.20 6.09
CA LYS A 24 14.92 3.17 5.80
C LYS A 24 15.22 2.62 4.40
N SER A 25 14.44 1.63 3.96
CA SER A 25 14.49 1.06 2.62
C SER A 25 13.21 0.28 2.32
N GLN A 26 12.99 -0.09 1.06
CA GLN A 26 11.87 -0.96 0.68
C GLN A 26 11.93 -2.31 1.40
N ARG A 27 13.14 -2.88 1.48
CA ARG A 27 13.41 -4.12 2.22
C ARG A 27 13.09 -4.01 3.71
N ASP A 28 13.48 -2.91 4.37
CA ASP A 28 13.19 -2.67 5.80
C ASP A 28 11.67 -2.61 6.05
N PHE A 29 10.94 -1.88 5.21
CA PHE A 29 9.48 -1.82 5.29
C PHE A 29 8.85 -3.20 5.08
N ALA A 30 9.31 -3.94 4.06
CA ALA A 30 8.82 -5.27 3.72
C ALA A 30 8.97 -6.23 4.91
N SER A 31 10.16 -6.30 5.51
CA SER A 31 10.44 -7.13 6.68
C SER A 31 9.58 -6.76 7.88
N LYS A 32 9.43 -5.46 8.19
CA LYS A 32 8.59 -5.00 9.32
C LYS A 32 7.12 -5.33 9.12
N CYS A 33 6.65 -5.32 7.87
CA CYS A 33 5.26 -5.60 7.52
C CYS A 33 4.98 -7.08 7.22
N ASP A 34 6.00 -7.95 7.24
CA ASP A 34 5.90 -9.36 6.84
C ASP A 34 5.27 -9.55 5.44
N ILE A 35 5.80 -8.80 4.47
CA ILE A 35 5.42 -8.85 3.05
C ILE A 35 6.67 -8.93 2.17
N GLU A 36 6.50 -9.27 0.89
CA GLU A 36 7.60 -9.27 -0.05
C GLU A 36 8.04 -7.84 -0.43
N GLU A 37 9.35 -7.63 -0.63
CA GLU A 37 9.87 -6.38 -1.18
C GLU A 37 9.28 -6.06 -2.57
N SER A 38 8.94 -7.11 -3.34
CA SER A 38 8.22 -7.00 -4.62
C SER A 38 6.89 -6.25 -4.47
N THR A 39 6.18 -6.46 -3.36
CA THR A 39 4.91 -5.81 -3.02
C THR A 39 5.14 -4.33 -2.73
N VAL A 40 6.17 -3.99 -1.95
CA VAL A 40 6.55 -2.60 -1.65
C VAL A 40 6.91 -1.83 -2.91
N ARG A 41 7.65 -2.47 -3.82
CA ARG A 41 8.00 -1.90 -5.13
C ARG A 41 6.77 -1.62 -5.98
N LYS A 42 5.79 -2.52 -6.03
CA LYS A 42 4.52 -2.31 -6.74
C LYS A 42 3.74 -1.13 -6.15
N ILE A 43 3.61 -1.07 -4.82
CA ILE A 43 2.97 0.05 -4.10
C ILE A 43 3.62 1.38 -4.50
N LYS A 44 4.95 1.46 -4.44
CA LYS A 44 5.70 2.66 -4.85
C LYS A 44 5.41 3.04 -6.30
N ASN A 45 5.49 2.09 -7.22
CA ASN A 45 5.32 2.39 -8.65
C ASN A 45 3.91 2.90 -8.98
N ILE A 46 2.88 2.35 -8.34
CA ILE A 46 1.50 2.83 -8.53
C ILE A 46 1.31 4.20 -7.90
N ALA A 47 1.81 4.39 -6.68
CA ALA A 47 1.72 5.68 -5.98
C ALA A 47 2.38 6.82 -6.77
N LEU A 48 3.48 6.51 -7.48
CA LEU A 48 4.23 7.45 -8.31
C LEU A 48 3.76 7.51 -9.77
N GLY A 49 2.74 6.74 -10.16
CA GLY A 49 2.24 6.72 -11.54
C GLY A 49 3.23 6.13 -12.57
N THR A 50 4.18 5.31 -12.13
CA THR A 50 5.21 4.67 -12.98
C THR A 50 4.96 3.18 -13.20
N ALA A 51 3.83 2.66 -12.72
CA ALA A 51 3.44 1.26 -12.91
C ALA A 51 3.20 0.97 -14.40
N LYS A 52 3.84 -0.09 -14.91
CA LYS A 52 3.64 -0.60 -16.28
C LYS A 52 2.55 -1.67 -16.37
N THR A 53 2.05 -2.12 -15.22
CA THR A 53 1.08 -3.20 -15.09
C THR A 53 0.09 -2.82 -14.02
N GLU A 54 -1.16 -3.25 -14.20
CA GLU A 54 -2.15 -3.22 -13.15
C GLU A 54 -1.70 -4.11 -11.97
N TYR A 55 -2.06 -3.70 -10.77
CA TYR A 55 -1.76 -4.44 -9.55
C TYR A 55 -2.95 -4.36 -8.65
N ASN A 56 -3.50 -5.51 -8.29
CA ASN A 56 -4.52 -5.60 -7.28
C ASN A 56 -3.88 -6.10 -5.98
N MET A 57 -3.85 -5.25 -4.95
CA MET A 57 -3.36 -5.64 -3.64
C MET A 57 -4.39 -6.54 -2.95
N SER A 58 -3.99 -7.74 -2.53
CA SER A 58 -4.87 -8.57 -1.72
C SER A 58 -5.22 -7.88 -0.39
N ILE A 59 -6.47 -8.00 0.06
CA ILE A 59 -6.91 -7.51 1.38
C ILE A 59 -6.08 -8.13 2.51
N LYS A 60 -5.59 -9.37 2.35
CA LYS A 60 -4.70 -10.02 3.32
C LYS A 60 -3.37 -9.25 3.48
N THR A 61 -2.80 -8.77 2.38
CA THR A 61 -1.59 -7.93 2.39
C THR A 61 -1.87 -6.59 3.06
N LEU A 62 -2.97 -5.92 2.68
CA LEU A 62 -3.37 -4.67 3.31
C LEU A 62 -3.56 -4.84 4.83
N ALA A 63 -4.24 -5.91 5.25
CA ALA A 63 -4.45 -6.22 6.65
C ALA A 63 -3.13 -6.46 7.42
N LYS A 64 -2.13 -7.10 6.80
CA LYS A 64 -0.79 -7.24 7.42
C LYS A 64 -0.15 -5.88 7.67
N ILE A 65 -0.21 -4.99 6.67
CA ILE A 65 0.34 -3.63 6.79
C ILE A 65 -0.41 -2.86 7.89
N CYS A 66 -1.74 -2.82 7.85
CA CYS A 66 -2.58 -2.15 8.84
C CYS A 66 -2.28 -2.62 10.28
N ARG A 67 -2.20 -3.94 10.51
CA ARG A 67 -1.83 -4.50 11.83
C ARG A 67 -0.48 -4.00 12.32
N LYS A 68 0.53 -3.94 11.44
CA LYS A 68 1.88 -3.46 11.79
C LYS A 68 1.96 -1.93 11.93
N LYS A 69 0.92 -1.23 11.53
CA LYS A 69 0.74 0.22 11.69
C LYS A 69 -0.29 0.56 12.77
N GLU A 70 -0.75 -0.45 13.52
CA GLU A 70 -1.68 -0.30 14.64
C GLU A 70 -2.96 0.44 14.25
N ILE A 71 -3.45 0.19 13.04
CA ILE A 71 -4.76 0.66 12.58
C ILE A 71 -5.59 -0.50 12.03
N THR A 72 -6.90 -0.37 12.10
CA THR A 72 -7.85 -1.30 11.49
C THR A 72 -7.99 -1.04 9.99
N LEU A 73 -8.55 -2.01 9.25
CA LEU A 73 -8.93 -1.79 7.85
C LEU A 73 -9.99 -0.69 7.71
N GLU A 74 -10.94 -0.66 8.63
CA GLU A 74 -12.01 0.35 8.67
C GLU A 74 -11.44 1.76 8.82
N GLU A 75 -10.50 1.97 9.75
CA GLU A 75 -9.79 3.24 9.88
C GLU A 75 -8.96 3.58 8.65
N PHE A 76 -8.33 2.59 8.02
CA PHE A 76 -7.59 2.79 6.78
C PHE A 76 -8.51 3.32 5.68
N PHE A 77 -9.66 2.68 5.44
CA PHE A 77 -10.61 3.07 4.40
C PHE A 77 -11.22 4.45 4.68
N ARG A 78 -11.55 4.76 5.94
CA ARG A 78 -11.90 6.12 6.36
C ARG A 78 -10.83 7.15 5.98
N LYS A 79 -9.55 6.83 6.16
CA LYS A 79 -8.43 7.76 5.87
C LYS A 79 -8.20 7.99 4.37
N ILE A 80 -8.71 7.12 3.50
CA ILE A 80 -8.64 7.30 2.04
C ILE A 80 -9.98 7.71 1.41
N ASN A 81 -10.99 8.05 2.22
CA ASN A 81 -12.34 8.43 1.78
C ASN A 81 -12.94 7.38 0.83
N ARG A 82 -12.93 6.12 1.26
CA ARG A 82 -13.53 4.97 0.58
C ARG A 82 -14.31 4.11 1.56
#